data_AF-A0A542DMI8-F1
#
_entry.id   AF-A0A542DMI8-F1
#
_cell.length_a   1.000
_cell.length_b   1.000
_cell.length_c   1.000
_cell.angle_alpha   90.00
_cell.angle_beta   90.00
_cell.angle_gamma   90.00
#
_symmetry.space_group_name_H-M   'P 1'
#
loop_
_entity.id
_entity.type
_entity.pdbx_description
1 polymer ?
#
loop_
_entity_poly.entity_id
_entity_poly.type
_entity_poly.pdbx_seq_one_letter_code
_entity_poly.pdbx_strand_id
1 'polypeptide(L)'
;MRKILASLATGVLVAGAAAVATVPAASAADPPSGSELSAVVQQCDQQVSNGRYAERSGQSRTVPVCATGNAVHWRSGMTIDCDGQRTAKCNSSTDPTYWHQTAWQQPDGKYLNAEKLPYVVVPISTSTWDHYDSGITGGTVVAVVYEGRVVYGVVGDRGPRDAIGEASYALADALGINPNPRTGGVSGKVVDYIAFPGVKASPIEDNADAVRKGRQAAADLVAGREGCVGTQLDFTSYPALEAGATGDRVTAAQCLLRAAGYDIGEGDPSGTLDESTMGAVRGFQSAVGLPAEGTVDAHTWTALLSAGSTPLLREGATGEAVYRVQRAVNAATGARLAMDGIFGPNTAAGVRDYQSASGLGVDGIVGPNTWQALQSGT
;
A
#
# COMPACT_ATOMS: atom_id res chain seq x y z
N MET A 1 -23.86 59.46 -60.44
CA MET A 1 -22.78 58.55 -60.88
C MET A 1 -21.84 58.33 -59.71
N ARG A 2 -21.79 57.09 -59.19
CA ARG A 2 -21.16 56.70 -57.93
C ARG A 2 -19.63 56.70 -58.05
N LYS A 3 -18.94 57.28 -57.08
CA LYS A 3 -17.49 57.16 -56.87
C LYS A 3 -17.21 55.88 -56.05
N ILE A 4 -16.26 55.08 -56.51
CA ILE A 4 -15.73 53.89 -55.85
C ILE A 4 -14.59 54.35 -54.94
N LEU A 5 -14.67 54.04 -53.64
CA LEU A 5 -13.60 54.16 -52.66
C LEU A 5 -13.33 52.76 -52.11
N ALA A 6 -12.11 52.27 -52.33
CA ALA A 6 -11.58 51.05 -51.74
C ALA A 6 -11.15 51.33 -50.29
N SER A 7 -11.49 50.44 -49.37
CA SER A 7 -10.90 50.41 -48.03
C SER A 7 -10.40 49.00 -47.76
N LEU A 8 -9.08 48.86 -47.58
CA LEU A 8 -8.45 47.66 -47.03
C LEU A 8 -8.79 47.57 -45.54
N ALA A 9 -9.30 46.42 -45.11
CA ALA A 9 -9.46 46.08 -43.70
C ALA A 9 -8.27 45.20 -43.27
N THR A 10 -7.44 45.73 -42.38
CA THR A 10 -6.32 45.05 -41.74
C THR A 10 -6.87 44.04 -40.74
N GLY A 11 -6.69 42.74 -41.01
CA GLY A 11 -7.03 41.68 -40.06
C GLY A 11 -5.97 41.57 -38.97
N VAL A 12 -6.35 41.85 -37.72
CA VAL A 12 -5.54 41.52 -36.54
C VAL A 12 -5.85 40.07 -36.18
N LEU A 13 -4.87 39.18 -36.32
CA LEU A 13 -4.90 37.83 -35.76
C LEU A 13 -4.66 37.94 -34.26
N VAL A 14 -5.72 37.75 -33.46
CA VAL A 14 -5.60 37.52 -32.02
C VAL A 14 -5.14 36.07 -31.85
N ALA A 15 -3.90 35.88 -31.41
CA ALA A 15 -3.40 34.59 -30.97
C ALA A 15 -4.22 34.16 -29.75
N GLY A 16 -5.05 33.12 -29.92
CA GLY A 16 -5.72 32.46 -28.81
C GLY A 16 -4.66 31.83 -27.91
N ALA A 17 -4.61 32.22 -26.65
CA ALA A 17 -3.85 31.53 -25.63
C ALA A 17 -4.33 30.07 -25.59
N ALA A 18 -3.44 29.14 -25.93
CA ALA A 18 -3.70 27.73 -25.72
C ALA A 18 -3.94 27.52 -24.22
N ALA A 19 -5.14 27.06 -23.88
CA ALA A 19 -5.42 26.58 -22.54
C ALA A 19 -4.43 25.43 -22.27
N VAL A 20 -3.52 25.64 -21.33
CA VAL A 20 -2.75 24.55 -20.74
C VAL A 20 -3.80 23.61 -20.16
N ALA A 21 -3.94 22.44 -20.78
CA ALA A 21 -4.77 21.38 -20.22
C ALA A 21 -4.21 21.08 -18.84
N THR A 22 -4.93 21.49 -17.79
CA THR A 22 -4.65 21.03 -16.45
C THR A 22 -4.81 19.52 -16.49
N VAL A 23 -3.69 18.81 -16.42
CA VAL A 23 -3.68 17.39 -16.09
C VAL A 23 -4.58 17.26 -14.87
N PRO A 24 -5.62 16.40 -14.87
CA PRO A 24 -6.39 16.19 -13.67
C PRO A 24 -5.39 15.80 -12.61
N ALA A 25 -5.28 16.59 -11.54
CA ALA A 25 -4.59 16.14 -10.34
C ALA A 25 -5.23 14.79 -10.02
N ALA A 26 -4.46 13.70 -10.19
CA ALA A 26 -4.93 12.37 -9.87
C ALA A 26 -5.48 12.48 -8.44
N SER A 27 -6.81 12.39 -8.31
CA SER A 27 -7.44 12.53 -7.02
C SER A 27 -6.79 11.49 -6.14
N ALA A 28 -6.31 11.93 -4.97
CA ALA A 28 -5.86 11.05 -3.91
C ALA A 28 -6.79 9.83 -3.87
N ALA A 29 -6.30 8.65 -4.25
CA ALA A 29 -6.99 7.47 -3.82
C ALA A 29 -6.72 7.44 -2.31
N ASP A 30 -7.72 7.83 -1.51
CA ASP A 30 -7.82 7.33 -0.14
C ASP A 30 -7.55 5.81 -0.17
N PRO A 31 -6.96 5.22 0.89
CA PRO A 31 -6.78 3.78 0.92
C PRO A 31 -8.13 3.12 0.56
N PRO A 32 -8.13 2.10 -0.31
CA PRO A 32 -9.36 1.62 -0.92
C PRO A 32 -10.39 1.28 0.16
N SER A 33 -11.63 1.68 -0.11
CA SER A 33 -12.76 1.37 0.76
C SER A 33 -12.93 -0.13 0.92
N GLY A 34 -13.55 -0.56 2.01
CA GLY A 34 -13.88 -1.97 2.21
C GLY A 34 -14.72 -2.53 1.07
N SER A 35 -15.63 -1.72 0.49
CA SER A 35 -16.42 -2.13 -0.67
C SER A 35 -15.59 -2.36 -1.94
N GLU A 36 -14.57 -1.54 -2.19
CA GLU A 36 -13.68 -1.73 -3.35
C GLU A 36 -12.87 -3.01 -3.18
N LEU A 37 -12.32 -3.25 -1.99
CA LEU A 37 -11.58 -4.47 -1.69
C LEU A 37 -12.47 -5.71 -1.80
N SER A 38 -13.63 -5.72 -1.14
CA SER A 38 -14.59 -6.81 -1.20
C SER A 38 -15.07 -7.10 -2.62
N ALA A 39 -15.20 -6.08 -3.48
CA ALA A 39 -15.58 -6.26 -4.88
C ALA A 39 -14.49 -6.99 -5.67
N VAL A 40 -13.23 -6.63 -5.50
CA VAL A 40 -12.11 -7.28 -6.22
C VAL A 40 -11.91 -8.73 -5.78
N VAL A 41 -12.14 -9.06 -4.51
CA VAL A 41 -11.98 -10.44 -4.01
C VAL A 41 -13.30 -11.23 -3.91
N GLN A 42 -14.40 -10.72 -4.49
CA GLN A 42 -15.71 -11.33 -4.33
C GLN A 42 -15.79 -12.75 -4.90
N GLN A 43 -15.05 -13.00 -6.00
CA GLN A 43 -15.07 -14.26 -6.72
C GLN A 43 -13.85 -15.12 -6.42
N CYS A 44 -14.02 -16.43 -6.56
CA CYS A 44 -12.96 -17.43 -6.42
C CYS A 44 -12.63 -18.05 -7.78
N ASP A 45 -12.25 -17.22 -8.75
CA ASP A 45 -11.96 -17.68 -10.12
C ASP A 45 -10.73 -18.59 -10.16
N GLN A 46 -9.75 -18.33 -9.29
CA GLN A 46 -8.58 -19.17 -9.06
C GLN A 46 -8.57 -19.68 -7.62
N GLN A 47 -9.08 -20.89 -7.39
CA GLN A 47 -8.93 -21.57 -6.10
C GLN A 47 -7.49 -22.12 -5.97
N VAL A 48 -6.76 -21.72 -4.92
CA VAL A 48 -5.39 -22.18 -4.65
C VAL A 48 -5.31 -23.29 -3.59
N SER A 49 -6.39 -23.51 -2.83
CA SER A 49 -6.54 -24.70 -1.99
C SER A 49 -7.04 -25.90 -2.80
N ASN A 50 -6.56 -27.10 -2.50
CA ASN A 50 -7.06 -28.37 -3.07
C ASN A 50 -8.41 -28.82 -2.48
N GLY A 51 -8.95 -28.05 -1.54
CA GLY A 51 -10.22 -28.31 -0.89
C GLY A 51 -10.77 -27.05 -0.23
N ARG A 52 -11.72 -27.23 0.68
CA ARG A 52 -12.35 -26.14 1.43
C ARG A 52 -12.12 -26.30 2.93
N TYR A 53 -12.33 -25.23 3.68
CA TYR A 53 -12.27 -25.16 5.13
C TYR A 53 -13.66 -24.87 5.71
N ALA A 54 -13.85 -25.20 6.97
CA ALA A 54 -15.00 -24.76 7.73
C ALA A 54 -14.76 -23.36 8.35
N GLU A 55 -15.83 -22.64 8.72
CA GLU A 55 -15.69 -21.42 9.53
C GLU A 55 -15.30 -21.75 10.99
N ARG A 56 -15.62 -22.96 11.46
CA ARG A 56 -15.22 -23.51 12.76
C ARG A 56 -14.90 -25.00 12.63
N SER A 57 -13.94 -25.49 13.42
CA SER A 57 -13.51 -26.89 13.36
C SER A 57 -14.68 -27.85 13.59
N GLY A 58 -14.72 -28.95 12.81
CA GLY A 58 -15.79 -29.95 12.84
C GLY A 58 -17.07 -29.56 12.09
N GLN A 59 -17.19 -28.36 11.52
CA GLN A 59 -18.34 -27.96 10.71
C GLN A 59 -18.17 -28.28 9.22
N SER A 60 -19.21 -28.03 8.43
CA SER A 60 -19.18 -28.23 6.97
C SER A 60 -18.12 -27.35 6.30
N ARG A 61 -17.26 -27.99 5.51
CA ARG A 61 -16.13 -27.34 4.83
C ARG A 61 -16.60 -26.67 3.54
N THR A 62 -16.79 -25.35 3.58
CA THR A 62 -17.40 -24.58 2.49
C THR A 62 -16.62 -23.33 2.08
N VAL A 63 -15.54 -22.98 2.78
CA VAL A 63 -14.70 -21.80 2.53
C VAL A 63 -13.50 -22.22 1.66
N PRO A 64 -13.43 -21.84 0.37
CA PRO A 64 -12.23 -22.00 -0.43
C PRO A 64 -11.17 -20.95 -0.06
N VAL A 65 -9.90 -21.22 -0.39
CA VAL A 65 -8.84 -20.21 -0.44
C VAL A 65 -8.53 -19.93 -1.91
N CYS A 66 -8.51 -18.66 -2.27
CA CYS A 66 -8.51 -18.18 -3.65
C CYS A 66 -7.36 -17.20 -3.87
N ALA A 67 -7.02 -16.95 -5.13
CA ALA A 67 -6.09 -15.91 -5.54
C ALA A 67 -6.77 -14.94 -6.51
N THR A 68 -6.41 -13.67 -6.38
CA THR A 68 -6.76 -12.59 -7.32
C THR A 68 -5.57 -11.65 -7.40
N GLY A 69 -4.95 -11.55 -8.59
CA GLY A 69 -3.63 -10.96 -8.73
C GLY A 69 -2.62 -11.58 -7.77
N ASN A 70 -1.85 -10.75 -7.07
CA ASN A 70 -0.89 -11.20 -6.06
C ASN A 70 -1.48 -11.39 -4.65
N ALA A 71 -2.80 -11.25 -4.48
CA ALA A 71 -3.44 -11.45 -3.20
C ALA A 71 -4.01 -12.88 -3.07
N VAL A 72 -3.91 -13.42 -1.85
CA VAL A 72 -4.54 -14.70 -1.48
C VAL A 72 -5.63 -14.39 -0.49
N HIS A 73 -6.85 -14.84 -0.76
CA HIS A 73 -8.02 -14.42 -0.01
C HIS A 73 -9.01 -15.55 0.26
N TRP A 74 -9.82 -15.33 1.28
CA TRP A 74 -10.94 -16.19 1.62
C TRP A 74 -12.02 -15.38 2.34
N ARG A 75 -13.27 -15.81 2.18
CA ARG A 75 -14.42 -15.22 2.88
C ARG A 75 -14.98 -16.19 3.90
N SER A 76 -14.91 -15.82 5.18
CA SER A 76 -15.26 -16.68 6.32
C SER A 76 -16.01 -15.90 7.41
N GLY A 77 -16.38 -16.59 8.47
CA GLY A 77 -16.72 -15.97 9.74
C GLY A 77 -15.46 -15.44 10.42
N MET A 78 -15.60 -15.00 11.67
CA MET A 78 -14.48 -14.70 12.55
C MET A 78 -14.65 -15.44 13.87
N THR A 79 -13.75 -16.35 14.19
CA THR A 79 -13.54 -16.83 15.57
C THR A 79 -12.42 -16.05 16.21
N ILE A 80 -12.52 -15.87 17.53
CA ILE A 80 -11.50 -15.12 18.27
C ILE A 80 -10.41 -16.10 18.72
N ASP A 81 -9.19 -15.80 18.32
CA ASP A 81 -7.97 -16.47 18.74
C ASP A 81 -7.24 -15.57 19.75
N CYS A 82 -7.04 -16.08 20.97
CA CYS A 82 -6.42 -15.34 22.06
C CYS A 82 -5.03 -15.88 22.42
N ASP A 83 -4.42 -16.64 21.52
CA ASP A 83 -3.16 -17.31 21.75
C ASP A 83 -1.98 -16.33 21.86
N GLY A 84 -0.89 -16.81 22.47
CA GLY A 84 0.33 -16.03 22.71
C GLY A 84 0.40 -15.41 24.11
N GLN A 85 0.83 -14.16 24.20
CA GLN A 85 1.10 -13.52 25.49
C GLN A 85 -0.14 -13.45 26.38
N ARG A 86 0.01 -13.89 27.64
CA ARG A 86 -1.04 -13.77 28.64
C ARG A 86 -1.34 -12.30 28.95
N THR A 87 -2.60 -11.90 28.83
CA THR A 87 -3.09 -10.56 29.17
C THR A 87 -4.34 -10.60 30.06
N ALA A 88 -4.95 -9.43 30.29
CA ALA A 88 -6.21 -9.35 31.02
C ALA A 88 -7.38 -9.94 30.22
N LYS A 89 -7.37 -9.80 28.88
CA LYS A 89 -8.43 -10.30 27.99
C LYS A 89 -8.13 -11.66 27.38
N CYS A 90 -6.85 -12.02 27.20
CA CYS A 90 -6.42 -13.29 26.63
C CYS A 90 -5.62 -14.12 27.64
N ASN A 91 -6.27 -15.12 28.23
CA ASN A 91 -5.67 -16.07 29.16
C ASN A 91 -6.58 -17.29 29.35
N SER A 92 -6.08 -18.33 30.02
CA SER A 92 -6.83 -19.57 30.29
C SER A 92 -8.13 -19.40 31.10
N SER A 93 -8.34 -18.26 31.76
CA SER A 93 -9.59 -17.95 32.48
C SER A 93 -10.62 -17.23 31.61
N THR A 94 -10.22 -16.63 30.49
CA THR A 94 -11.11 -15.92 29.56
C THR A 94 -11.36 -16.70 28.27
N ASP A 95 -10.39 -17.50 27.83
CA ASP A 95 -10.46 -18.33 26.63
C ASP A 95 -10.23 -19.82 26.98
N PRO A 96 -11.24 -20.69 26.77
CA PRO A 96 -11.13 -22.13 27.03
C PRO A 96 -10.08 -22.86 26.18
N THR A 97 -9.72 -22.31 25.01
CA THR A 97 -8.76 -22.90 24.07
C THR A 97 -7.40 -22.22 24.09
N TYR A 98 -7.21 -21.25 25.01
CA TYR A 98 -5.99 -20.47 25.14
C TYR A 98 -4.72 -21.32 25.17
N TRP A 99 -3.79 -20.99 24.27
CA TRP A 99 -2.42 -21.42 24.28
C TRP A 99 -1.47 -20.25 24.46
N HIS A 100 -0.46 -20.43 25.31
CA HIS A 100 0.48 -19.37 25.68
C HIS A 100 1.52 -19.02 24.58
N GLN A 101 1.38 -19.60 23.39
CA GLN A 101 2.32 -19.47 22.29
C GLN A 101 1.56 -19.24 21.00
N THR A 102 2.04 -18.29 20.19
CA THR A 102 1.68 -18.17 18.79
C THR A 102 2.71 -18.92 17.92
N ALA A 103 2.35 -19.26 16.70
CA ALA A 103 3.26 -19.92 15.75
C ALA A 103 4.53 -19.11 15.45
N TRP A 104 4.47 -17.79 15.60
CA TRP A 104 5.60 -16.88 15.41
C TRP A 104 5.86 -15.99 16.63
N GLN A 105 7.09 -15.49 16.75
CA GLN A 105 7.58 -14.65 17.85
C GLN A 105 8.05 -13.29 17.35
N GLN A 106 8.06 -12.33 18.27
CA GLN A 106 8.72 -11.03 18.14
C GLN A 106 10.24 -11.21 18.16
N PRO A 107 11.03 -10.22 17.70
CA PRO A 107 12.49 -10.28 17.74
C PRO A 107 13.08 -10.48 19.15
N ASP A 108 12.37 -10.06 20.19
CA ASP A 108 12.77 -10.24 21.59
C ASP A 108 12.46 -11.65 22.15
N GLY A 109 11.95 -12.55 21.31
CA GLY A 109 11.59 -13.93 21.65
C GLY A 109 10.22 -14.10 22.30
N LYS A 110 9.48 -13.01 22.56
CA LYS A 110 8.10 -13.13 23.05
C LYS A 110 7.15 -13.54 21.94
N TYR A 111 6.12 -14.30 22.28
CA TYR A 111 5.00 -14.57 21.36
C TYR A 111 4.20 -13.30 21.07
N LEU A 112 3.30 -13.34 20.09
CA LEU A 112 2.46 -12.20 19.76
C LEU A 112 1.43 -11.93 20.87
N ASN A 113 0.95 -10.69 20.93
CA ASN A 113 -0.03 -10.28 21.93
C ASN A 113 -1.38 -10.05 21.24
N ALA A 114 -2.29 -11.01 21.37
CA ALA A 114 -3.61 -10.97 20.73
C ALA A 114 -4.49 -9.80 21.16
N GLU A 115 -4.29 -9.23 22.37
CA GLU A 115 -5.02 -8.05 22.83
C GLU A 115 -4.51 -6.75 22.20
N LYS A 116 -3.28 -6.73 21.63
CA LYS A 116 -2.64 -5.51 21.12
C LYS A 116 -2.38 -5.50 19.62
N LEU A 117 -2.06 -6.65 19.03
CA LEU A 117 -1.66 -6.75 17.63
C LEU A 117 -2.80 -7.35 16.80
N PRO A 118 -3.35 -6.62 15.83
CA PRO A 118 -4.24 -7.20 14.84
C PRO A 118 -3.52 -8.27 14.02
N TYR A 119 -3.93 -9.52 14.18
CA TYR A 119 -3.48 -10.62 13.34
C TYR A 119 -4.60 -11.59 12.97
N VAL A 120 -4.39 -12.33 11.88
CA VAL A 120 -5.22 -13.46 11.44
C VAL A 120 -4.48 -14.77 11.63
N VAL A 121 -5.26 -15.84 11.68
CA VAL A 121 -4.79 -17.21 11.85
C VAL A 121 -5.00 -17.97 10.53
N VAL A 122 -3.92 -18.56 10.02
CA VAL A 122 -3.99 -19.46 8.85
C VAL A 122 -4.03 -20.92 9.32
N PRO A 123 -4.64 -21.85 8.58
CA PRO A 123 -4.60 -23.26 8.95
C PRO A 123 -3.16 -23.78 8.91
N ILE A 124 -2.81 -24.71 9.81
CA ILE A 124 -1.56 -25.48 9.67
C ILE A 124 -1.51 -26.10 8.26
N SER A 125 -0.35 -26.03 7.60
CA SER A 125 -0.15 -26.57 6.25
C SER A 125 -0.53 -28.05 6.17
N THR A 126 -1.38 -28.38 5.19
CA THR A 126 -1.81 -29.74 4.88
C THR A 126 -1.92 -29.90 3.37
N SER A 127 -2.28 -31.10 2.90
CA SER A 127 -2.65 -31.30 1.49
C SER A 127 -3.87 -30.49 1.05
N THR A 128 -4.70 -29.97 1.97
CA THR A 128 -5.80 -29.05 1.61
C THR A 128 -5.25 -27.72 1.11
N TRP A 129 -4.23 -27.19 1.78
CA TRP A 129 -3.54 -25.97 1.40
C TRP A 129 -2.24 -25.88 2.19
N ASP A 130 -1.14 -25.60 1.49
CA ASP A 130 0.10 -25.18 2.09
C ASP A 130 0.25 -23.67 1.89
N HIS A 131 0.10 -22.92 2.98
CA HIS A 131 0.17 -21.46 2.92
C HIS A 131 1.58 -20.95 2.56
N TYR A 132 2.62 -21.77 2.78
CA TYR A 132 3.98 -21.43 2.38
C TYR A 132 4.15 -21.41 0.85
N ASP A 133 3.50 -22.33 0.13
CA ASP A 133 3.51 -22.35 -1.35
C ASP A 133 2.83 -21.10 -1.94
N SER A 134 1.93 -20.49 -1.16
CA SER A 134 1.28 -19.22 -1.51
C SER A 134 2.08 -17.99 -1.04
N GLY A 135 3.31 -18.16 -0.56
CA GLY A 135 4.16 -17.06 -0.09
C GLY A 135 3.70 -16.42 1.22
N ILE A 136 2.81 -17.09 1.97
CA ILE A 136 2.30 -16.60 3.25
C ILE A 136 3.12 -17.20 4.39
N THR A 137 3.65 -16.34 5.23
CA THR A 137 4.43 -16.66 6.45
C THR A 137 4.07 -15.73 7.60
N GLY A 138 4.59 -15.97 8.80
CA GLY A 138 4.46 -15.04 9.92
C GLY A 138 4.91 -13.63 9.54
N GLY A 139 4.06 -12.64 9.84
CA GLY A 139 4.28 -11.24 9.49
C GLY A 139 3.80 -10.84 8.10
N THR A 140 3.31 -11.79 7.28
CA THR A 140 2.66 -11.43 6.01
C THR A 140 1.50 -10.50 6.28
N VAL A 141 1.47 -9.36 5.61
CA VAL A 141 0.46 -8.33 5.83
C VAL A 141 -0.87 -8.80 5.26
N VAL A 142 -1.95 -8.49 5.99
CA VAL A 142 -3.32 -8.80 5.58
C VAL A 142 -4.20 -7.55 5.70
N ALA A 143 -5.15 -7.40 4.78
CA ALA A 143 -6.32 -6.55 4.95
C ALA A 143 -7.51 -7.43 5.32
N VAL A 144 -8.28 -7.01 6.33
CA VAL A 144 -9.50 -7.71 6.74
C VAL A 144 -10.67 -6.73 6.67
N VAL A 145 -11.74 -7.15 6.01
CA VAL A 145 -12.89 -6.29 5.73
C VAL A 145 -14.14 -6.85 6.39
N TYR A 146 -14.83 -6.00 7.15
CA TYR A 146 -16.14 -6.31 7.74
C TYR A 146 -17.01 -5.05 7.78
N GLU A 147 -18.22 -5.13 7.23
CA GLU A 147 -19.17 -4.00 7.16
C GLU A 147 -18.56 -2.71 6.59
N GLY A 148 -17.69 -2.84 5.58
CA GLY A 148 -16.99 -1.73 4.93
C GLY A 148 -15.79 -1.16 5.72
N ARG A 149 -15.57 -1.60 6.96
CA ARG A 149 -14.36 -1.27 7.73
C ARG A 149 -13.21 -2.13 7.26
N VAL A 150 -12.03 -1.51 7.08
CA VAL A 150 -10.79 -2.19 6.73
C VAL A 150 -9.82 -2.06 7.89
N VAL A 151 -9.34 -3.20 8.38
CA VAL A 151 -8.26 -3.25 9.36
C VAL A 151 -7.10 -4.03 8.76
N TYR A 152 -5.89 -3.47 8.89
CA TYR A 152 -4.67 -4.12 8.46
C TYR A 152 -3.97 -4.77 9.64
N GLY A 153 -3.46 -5.96 9.42
CA GLY A 153 -2.76 -6.75 10.41
C GLY A 153 -1.72 -7.65 9.77
N VAL A 154 -1.36 -8.71 10.48
CA VAL A 154 -0.42 -9.71 9.98
C VAL A 154 -0.99 -11.12 10.06
N VAL A 155 -0.40 -12.07 9.35
CA VAL A 155 -0.52 -13.48 9.71
C VAL A 155 0.31 -13.72 10.96
N GLY A 156 -0.38 -14.05 12.06
CA GLY A 156 0.22 -14.10 13.40
C GLY A 156 0.25 -15.48 14.04
N ASP A 157 -0.64 -16.39 13.60
CA ASP A 157 -0.70 -17.74 14.17
C ASP A 157 -1.11 -18.81 13.14
N ARG A 158 -1.01 -20.07 13.55
CA ARG A 158 -1.50 -21.24 12.82
C ARG A 158 -2.55 -21.99 13.64
N GLY A 159 -3.73 -22.09 13.06
CA GLY A 159 -4.91 -22.67 13.71
C GLY A 159 -5.18 -24.12 13.28
N PRO A 160 -6.40 -24.62 13.52
CA PRO A 160 -6.77 -26.00 13.24
C PRO A 160 -6.63 -26.36 11.75
N ARG A 161 -6.49 -27.66 11.48
CA ARG A 161 -6.25 -28.18 10.13
C ARG A 161 -7.46 -28.12 9.19
N ASP A 162 -8.66 -27.93 9.73
CA ASP A 162 -9.93 -28.06 9.00
C ASP A 162 -10.80 -26.79 9.01
N ALA A 163 -10.39 -25.73 9.69
CA ALA A 163 -11.11 -24.45 9.73
C ALA A 163 -10.20 -23.25 9.41
N ILE A 164 -10.81 -22.16 8.95
CA ILE A 164 -10.15 -20.90 8.61
C ILE A 164 -11.05 -19.71 8.93
N GLY A 165 -10.44 -18.58 9.32
CA GLY A 165 -11.16 -17.37 9.74
C GLY A 165 -11.06 -17.12 11.24
N GLU A 166 -9.95 -17.50 11.87
CA GLU A 166 -9.67 -17.09 13.25
C GLU A 166 -8.82 -15.81 13.23
N ALA A 167 -9.00 -14.97 14.25
CA ALA A 167 -8.36 -13.66 14.33
C ALA A 167 -8.16 -13.23 15.79
N SER A 168 -7.11 -12.46 16.03
CA SER A 168 -6.80 -11.87 17.33
C SER A 168 -7.96 -11.05 17.92
N TYR A 169 -7.98 -10.94 19.25
CA TYR A 169 -8.85 -10.01 19.98
C TYR A 169 -8.77 -8.58 19.40
N ALA A 170 -7.56 -8.07 19.19
CA ALA A 170 -7.34 -6.70 18.70
C ALA A 170 -7.93 -6.46 17.31
N LEU A 171 -7.81 -7.44 16.40
CA LEU A 171 -8.39 -7.34 15.06
C LEU A 171 -9.92 -7.31 15.11
N ALA A 172 -10.53 -8.18 15.91
CA ALA A 172 -11.99 -8.20 16.06
C ALA A 172 -12.53 -6.87 16.64
N ASP A 173 -11.90 -6.36 17.71
CA ASP A 173 -12.26 -5.09 18.34
C ASP A 173 -12.16 -3.93 17.34
N ALA A 174 -11.08 -3.86 16.58
CA ALA A 174 -10.86 -2.83 15.56
C ALA A 174 -11.88 -2.89 14.40
N LEU A 175 -12.41 -4.08 14.07
CA LEU A 175 -13.47 -4.26 13.08
C LEU A 175 -14.87 -3.99 13.65
N GLY A 176 -15.01 -3.82 14.96
CA GLY A 176 -16.31 -3.72 15.65
C GLY A 176 -17.02 -5.08 15.80
N ILE A 177 -16.29 -6.19 15.66
CA ILE A 177 -16.77 -7.54 15.97
C ILE A 177 -16.54 -7.78 17.46
N ASN A 178 -17.51 -8.38 18.16
CA ASN A 178 -17.36 -8.70 19.59
C ASN A 178 -16.09 -9.54 19.82
N PRO A 179 -15.05 -9.02 20.51
CA PRO A 179 -13.77 -9.69 20.63
C PRO A 179 -13.72 -10.71 21.77
N ASN A 180 -14.85 -11.02 22.42
CA ASN A 180 -14.88 -11.98 23.51
C ASN A 180 -14.54 -13.40 23.04
N PRO A 181 -13.52 -14.08 23.59
CA PRO A 181 -13.13 -15.42 23.13
C PRO A 181 -14.18 -16.53 23.29
N ARG A 182 -15.14 -16.36 24.22
CA ARG A 182 -16.18 -17.36 24.49
C ARG A 182 -17.44 -17.16 23.69
N THR A 183 -17.81 -15.90 23.48
CA THR A 183 -19.15 -15.54 22.99
C THR A 183 -19.10 -14.60 21.78
N GLY A 184 -17.91 -14.17 21.39
CA GLY A 184 -17.68 -13.21 20.33
C GLY A 184 -17.52 -13.84 18.95
N GLY A 185 -17.01 -13.03 18.04
CA GLY A 185 -16.89 -13.39 16.63
C GLY A 185 -18.17 -13.17 15.83
N VAL A 186 -18.14 -13.63 14.59
CA VAL A 186 -19.25 -13.56 13.63
C VAL A 186 -19.25 -14.80 12.74
N SER A 187 -20.38 -15.14 12.12
CA SER A 187 -20.50 -16.29 11.20
C SER A 187 -21.25 -15.90 9.93
N GLY A 188 -21.16 -16.75 8.91
CA GLY A 188 -21.94 -16.63 7.68
C GLY A 188 -21.12 -16.08 6.51
N LYS A 189 -19.80 -16.27 6.51
CA LYS A 189 -18.90 -15.77 5.46
C LYS A 189 -19.12 -14.29 5.16
N VAL A 190 -18.96 -13.47 6.20
CA VAL A 190 -19.19 -12.01 6.14
C VAL A 190 -17.92 -11.20 6.30
N VAL A 191 -16.79 -11.86 6.56
CA VAL A 191 -15.48 -11.24 6.70
C VAL A 191 -14.61 -11.67 5.51
N ASP A 192 -14.08 -10.69 4.78
CA ASP A 192 -13.08 -10.92 3.74
C ASP A 192 -11.69 -10.84 4.38
N TYR A 193 -10.88 -11.88 4.18
CA TYR A 193 -9.48 -11.92 4.60
C TYR A 193 -8.63 -11.89 3.34
N ILE A 194 -7.75 -10.90 3.22
CA ILE A 194 -6.93 -10.66 2.03
C ILE A 194 -5.48 -10.60 2.46
N ALA A 195 -4.73 -11.66 2.24
CA ALA A 195 -3.29 -11.71 2.48
C ALA A 195 -2.52 -11.23 1.26
N PHE A 196 -1.43 -10.50 1.50
CA PHE A 196 -0.54 -10.01 0.47
C PHE A 196 0.82 -10.72 0.55
N PRO A 197 0.99 -11.89 -0.08
CA PRO A 197 2.27 -12.58 -0.24
C PRO A 197 3.42 -11.62 -0.59
N GLY A 198 4.59 -11.85 0.02
CA GLY A 198 5.77 -11.00 -0.16
C GLY A 198 5.74 -9.67 0.63
N VAL A 199 4.57 -9.21 1.08
CA VAL A 199 4.43 -8.01 1.92
C VAL A 199 4.55 -8.41 3.39
N LYS A 200 5.61 -7.99 4.08
CA LYS A 200 5.83 -8.37 5.49
C LYS A 200 6.01 -7.18 6.41
N ALA A 201 5.33 -7.21 7.56
CA ALA A 201 5.63 -6.32 8.66
C ALA A 201 6.97 -6.71 9.29
N SER A 202 7.77 -5.70 9.62
CA SER A 202 9.11 -5.88 10.20
C SER A 202 9.42 -4.78 11.23
N PRO A 203 9.45 -5.10 12.54
CA PRO A 203 9.20 -6.42 13.12
C PRO A 203 7.71 -6.83 13.02
N ILE A 204 7.40 -8.11 13.27
CA ILE A 204 6.04 -8.66 13.07
C ILE A 204 4.96 -7.94 13.89
N GLU A 205 5.33 -7.42 15.06
CA GLU A 205 4.47 -6.68 15.97
C GLU A 205 4.31 -5.20 15.62
N ASP A 206 5.00 -4.70 14.59
CA ASP A 206 4.86 -3.34 14.12
C ASP A 206 3.56 -3.19 13.29
N ASN A 207 2.47 -2.90 14.00
CA ASN A 207 1.18 -2.67 13.35
C ASN A 207 1.18 -1.43 12.45
N ALA A 208 2.00 -0.41 12.72
CA ALA A 208 2.08 0.77 11.87
C ALA A 208 2.72 0.42 10.51
N ASP A 209 3.75 -0.42 10.53
CA ASP A 209 4.37 -0.97 9.31
C ASP A 209 3.40 -1.87 8.53
N ALA A 210 2.63 -2.72 9.23
CA ALA A 210 1.57 -3.53 8.62
C ALA A 210 0.49 -2.67 7.95
N VAL A 211 0.03 -1.61 8.62
CA VAL A 211 -0.94 -0.65 8.08
C VAL A 211 -0.40 0.06 6.85
N ARG A 212 0.85 0.55 6.90
CA ARG A 212 1.49 1.23 5.77
C ARG A 212 1.54 0.33 4.54
N LYS A 213 2.18 -0.82 4.69
CA LYS A 213 2.38 -1.77 3.59
C LYS A 213 1.06 -2.35 3.09
N GLY A 214 0.11 -2.60 3.99
CA GLY A 214 -1.21 -3.11 3.67
C GLY A 214 -2.04 -2.14 2.86
N ARG A 215 -2.02 -0.84 3.19
CA ARG A 215 -2.70 0.20 2.40
C ARG A 215 -2.19 0.27 0.98
N GLN A 216 -0.87 0.21 0.81
CA GLN A 216 -0.25 0.20 -0.51
C GLN A 216 -0.66 -1.05 -1.30
N ALA A 217 -0.48 -2.24 -0.71
CA ALA A 217 -0.83 -3.51 -1.33
C ALA A 217 -2.31 -3.60 -1.71
N ALA A 218 -3.20 -3.10 -0.85
CA ALA A 218 -4.64 -3.01 -1.11
C ALA A 218 -4.95 -2.08 -2.30
N ALA A 219 -4.31 -0.91 -2.36
CA ALA A 219 -4.49 0.02 -3.47
C ALA A 219 -3.95 -0.54 -4.80
N ASP A 220 -2.87 -1.33 -4.74
CA ASP A 220 -2.33 -2.03 -5.91
C ASP A 220 -3.30 -3.11 -6.40
N LEU A 221 -3.85 -3.90 -5.48
CA LEU A 221 -4.87 -4.92 -5.79
C LEU A 221 -6.12 -4.32 -6.44
N VAL A 222 -6.69 -3.25 -5.86
CA VAL A 222 -7.92 -2.63 -6.39
C VAL A 222 -7.73 -2.05 -7.77
N ALA A 223 -6.55 -1.50 -8.04
CA ALA A 223 -6.19 -0.94 -9.33
C ALA A 223 -5.79 -2.00 -10.37
N GLY A 224 -5.83 -3.30 -10.05
CA GLY A 224 -5.40 -4.38 -10.94
C GLY A 224 -3.90 -4.33 -11.27
N ARG A 225 -3.09 -3.76 -10.37
CA ARG A 225 -1.64 -3.57 -10.56
C ARG A 225 -0.87 -4.81 -10.09
N GLU A 226 -1.10 -5.92 -10.78
CA GLU A 226 -0.35 -7.17 -10.59
C GLU A 226 1.16 -6.90 -10.67
N GLY A 227 1.93 -7.60 -9.84
CA GLY A 227 3.40 -7.48 -9.77
C GLY A 227 3.96 -6.31 -8.95
N CYS A 228 3.13 -5.35 -8.52
CA CYS A 228 3.56 -4.20 -7.72
C CYS A 228 3.27 -4.30 -6.22
N VAL A 229 2.48 -5.29 -5.82
CA VAL A 229 2.14 -5.52 -4.42
C VAL A 229 3.41 -5.80 -3.62
N GLY A 230 3.71 -4.93 -2.64
CA GLY A 230 4.88 -5.11 -1.76
C GLY A 230 6.20 -4.58 -2.28
N THR A 231 6.21 -3.88 -3.41
CA THR A 231 7.44 -3.29 -3.94
C THR A 231 8.11 -2.40 -2.90
N GLN A 232 9.40 -2.64 -2.64
CA GLN A 232 10.20 -1.80 -1.77
C GLN A 232 10.34 -0.41 -2.39
N LEU A 233 9.89 0.62 -1.68
CA LEU A 233 10.06 2.01 -2.10
C LEU A 233 11.03 2.78 -1.21
N ASP A 234 11.37 2.25 -0.03
CA ASP A 234 12.17 2.89 1.00
C ASP A 234 13.67 2.58 0.80
N PHE A 235 14.31 3.26 -0.14
CA PHE A 235 15.74 3.09 -0.43
C PHE A 235 16.59 4.12 0.32
N THR A 236 17.83 3.75 0.66
CA THR A 236 18.81 4.68 1.23
C THR A 236 19.28 5.75 0.25
N SER A 237 19.09 5.52 -1.06
CA SER A 237 19.39 6.46 -2.14
C SER A 237 18.59 6.14 -3.41
N TYR A 238 18.34 7.17 -4.21
CA TYR A 238 17.64 7.13 -5.49
C TYR A 238 18.57 7.62 -6.61
N PRO A 239 19.54 6.81 -7.07
CA PRO A 239 20.41 7.17 -8.18
C PRO A 239 19.61 7.26 -9.49
N ALA A 240 20.18 7.96 -10.47
CA ALA A 240 19.64 7.96 -11.83
C ALA A 240 19.56 6.53 -12.38
N LEU A 241 18.41 6.19 -12.98
CA LEU A 241 18.23 4.94 -13.72
C LEU A 241 18.30 5.22 -15.22
N GLU A 242 19.25 4.56 -15.87
CA GLU A 242 19.51 4.66 -17.31
C GLU A 242 18.94 3.45 -18.07
N ALA A 243 18.87 3.55 -19.39
CA ALA A 243 18.41 2.46 -20.25
C ALA A 243 19.12 1.13 -19.94
N GLY A 244 18.34 0.06 -19.74
CA GLY A 244 18.85 -1.27 -19.40
C GLY A 244 19.28 -1.45 -17.94
N ALA A 245 19.10 -0.45 -17.07
CA ALA A 245 19.23 -0.64 -15.62
C ALA A 245 18.29 -1.77 -15.14
N THR A 246 18.69 -2.50 -14.10
CA THR A 246 17.90 -3.60 -13.54
C THR A 246 17.80 -3.56 -12.02
N GLY A 247 16.84 -4.29 -11.46
CA GLY A 247 16.68 -4.56 -10.02
C GLY A 247 15.58 -3.75 -9.33
N ASP A 248 15.54 -3.83 -8.00
CA ASP A 248 14.39 -3.37 -7.19
C ASP A 248 14.01 -1.90 -7.40
N ARG A 249 14.97 -1.02 -7.68
CA ARG A 249 14.69 0.40 -7.96
C ARG A 249 13.97 0.58 -9.29
N VAL A 250 14.27 -0.25 -10.29
CA VAL A 250 13.56 -0.22 -11.56
C VAL A 250 12.14 -0.74 -11.38
N THR A 251 11.96 -1.82 -10.63
CA THR A 251 10.64 -2.32 -10.21
C THR A 251 9.86 -1.23 -9.46
N ALA A 252 10.51 -0.49 -8.56
CA ALA A 252 9.89 0.64 -7.86
C ALA A 252 9.45 1.76 -8.81
N ALA A 253 10.31 2.17 -9.75
CA ALA A 253 9.95 3.18 -10.75
C ALA A 253 8.76 2.71 -11.62
N GLN A 254 8.79 1.47 -12.10
CA GLN A 254 7.71 0.82 -12.84
C GLN A 254 6.39 0.85 -12.07
N CYS A 255 6.43 0.50 -10.78
CA CYS A 255 5.24 0.51 -9.95
C CYS A 255 4.70 1.91 -9.64
N LEU A 256 5.57 2.89 -9.46
CA LEU A 256 5.18 4.29 -9.29
C LEU A 256 4.57 4.86 -10.59
N LEU A 257 5.15 4.53 -11.76
CA LEU A 257 4.60 4.93 -13.06
C LEU A 257 3.22 4.33 -13.28
N ARG A 258 3.06 3.03 -13.01
CA ARG A 258 1.76 2.36 -13.08
C ARG A 258 0.76 2.95 -12.09
N ALA A 259 1.20 3.30 -10.87
CA ALA A 259 0.38 4.01 -9.89
C ALA A 259 -0.08 5.39 -10.39
N ALA A 260 0.76 6.07 -11.15
CA ALA A 260 0.47 7.35 -11.78
C ALA A 260 -0.34 7.22 -13.09
N GLY A 261 -0.75 6.01 -13.47
CA GLY A 261 -1.59 5.74 -14.64
C GLY A 261 -0.85 5.55 -15.95
N TYR A 262 0.47 5.36 -15.92
CA TYR A 262 1.29 5.13 -17.12
C TYR A 262 1.44 3.64 -17.40
N ASP A 263 1.20 3.26 -18.65
CA ASP A 263 1.42 1.90 -19.13
C ASP A 263 2.92 1.64 -19.26
N ILE A 264 3.42 0.65 -18.52
CA ILE A 264 4.82 0.21 -18.52
C ILE A 264 5.01 -1.06 -19.36
N GLY A 265 3.98 -1.53 -20.05
CA GLY A 265 3.98 -2.78 -20.82
C GLY A 265 3.12 -3.87 -20.18
N GLU A 266 2.94 -4.96 -20.94
CA GLU A 266 2.13 -6.10 -20.52
C GLU A 266 2.76 -6.85 -19.34
N GLY A 267 1.93 -7.24 -18.36
CA GLY A 267 2.31 -8.11 -17.25
C GLY A 267 2.92 -7.39 -16.04
N ASP A 268 3.59 -8.15 -15.19
CA ASP A 268 4.27 -7.65 -13.98
C ASP A 268 5.48 -6.76 -14.34
N PRO A 269 5.90 -5.85 -13.44
CA PRO A 269 7.12 -5.06 -13.63
C PRO A 269 8.31 -5.94 -14.00
N SER A 270 8.94 -5.65 -15.13
CA SER A 270 10.06 -6.46 -15.65
C SER A 270 11.33 -6.35 -14.80
N GLY A 271 11.41 -5.36 -13.90
CA GLY A 271 12.61 -5.04 -13.15
C GLY A 271 13.77 -4.58 -14.04
N THR A 272 13.50 -4.23 -15.29
CA THR A 272 14.45 -3.72 -16.28
C THR A 272 13.93 -2.42 -16.89
N LEU A 273 14.77 -1.39 -17.01
CA LEU A 273 14.39 -0.11 -17.62
C LEU A 273 14.44 -0.28 -19.14
N ASP A 274 13.48 -1.06 -19.64
CA ASP A 274 13.27 -1.36 -21.04
C ASP A 274 12.58 -0.20 -21.77
N GLU A 275 12.45 -0.32 -23.10
CA GLU A 275 11.89 0.75 -23.95
C GLU A 275 10.44 1.08 -23.59
N SER A 276 9.67 0.09 -23.15
CA SER A 276 8.29 0.28 -22.70
C SER A 276 8.25 1.17 -21.45
N THR A 277 9.08 0.82 -20.45
CA THR A 277 9.22 1.59 -19.22
C THR A 277 9.77 2.99 -19.48
N MET A 278 10.78 3.14 -20.35
CA MET A 278 11.30 4.45 -20.75
C MET A 278 10.23 5.30 -21.46
N GLY A 279 9.38 4.68 -22.27
CA GLY A 279 8.21 5.34 -22.87
C GLY A 279 7.24 5.89 -21.82
N ALA A 280 6.95 5.08 -20.79
CA ALA A 280 6.13 5.49 -19.64
C ALA A 280 6.77 6.66 -18.88
N VAL A 281 8.09 6.60 -18.63
CA VAL A 281 8.85 7.68 -17.99
C VAL A 281 8.75 8.98 -18.78
N ARG A 282 8.92 8.94 -20.10
CA ARG A 282 8.78 10.13 -20.96
C ARG A 282 7.37 10.72 -20.91
N GLY A 283 6.35 9.86 -20.89
CA GLY A 283 4.96 10.28 -20.72
C GLY A 283 4.75 11.01 -19.39
N PHE A 284 5.25 10.42 -18.29
CA PHE A 284 5.18 11.01 -16.96
C PHE A 284 5.91 12.34 -16.88
N GLN A 285 7.18 12.38 -17.32
CA GLN A 285 8.00 13.59 -17.36
C GLN A 285 7.29 14.72 -18.11
N SER A 286 6.73 14.42 -19.29
CA SER A 286 5.97 15.39 -20.09
C SER A 286 4.77 15.96 -19.33
N ALA A 287 4.05 15.11 -18.60
CA ALA A 287 2.86 15.53 -17.84
C ALA A 287 3.18 16.40 -16.63
N VAL A 288 4.33 16.17 -15.98
CA VAL A 288 4.76 16.97 -14.81
C VAL A 288 5.67 18.15 -15.18
N GLY A 289 5.99 18.32 -16.47
CA GLY A 289 6.77 19.45 -16.99
C GLY A 289 8.30 19.26 -16.95
N LEU A 290 8.77 18.03 -16.80
CA LEU A 290 10.20 17.66 -16.85
C LEU A 290 10.66 17.36 -18.29
N PRO A 291 11.97 17.44 -18.59
CA PRO A 291 12.53 16.94 -19.83
C PRO A 291 12.18 15.46 -20.04
N ALA A 292 11.53 15.12 -21.14
CA ALA A 292 11.05 13.78 -21.46
C ALA A 292 12.18 12.89 -22.03
N GLU A 293 13.21 12.64 -21.24
CA GLU A 293 14.40 11.88 -21.64
C GLU A 293 14.24 10.37 -21.47
N GLY A 294 13.31 9.92 -20.61
CA GLY A 294 13.07 8.49 -20.35
C GLY A 294 14.00 7.87 -19.32
N THR A 295 14.96 8.63 -18.80
CA THR A 295 15.79 8.30 -17.64
C THR A 295 15.04 8.65 -16.35
N VAL A 296 15.24 7.88 -15.28
CA VAL A 296 14.66 8.21 -13.96
C VAL A 296 15.72 8.91 -13.12
N ASP A 297 15.89 10.21 -13.35
CA ASP A 297 16.83 11.07 -12.63
C ASP A 297 16.27 11.56 -11.28
N ALA A 298 17.03 12.42 -10.57
CA ALA A 298 16.62 12.93 -9.26
C ALA A 298 15.30 13.71 -9.31
N HIS A 299 15.06 14.48 -10.37
CA HIS A 299 13.81 15.24 -10.57
C HIS A 299 12.62 14.30 -10.80
N THR A 300 12.80 13.30 -11.66
CA THR A 300 11.78 12.29 -11.96
C THR A 300 11.46 11.44 -10.72
N TRP A 301 12.48 11.02 -9.95
CA TRP A 301 12.28 10.34 -8.69
C TRP A 301 11.48 11.17 -7.70
N THR A 302 11.84 12.45 -7.54
CA THR A 302 11.16 13.38 -6.62
C THR A 302 9.67 13.50 -6.97
N ALA A 303 9.34 13.65 -8.25
CA ALA A 303 7.97 13.73 -8.74
C ALA A 303 7.20 12.41 -8.54
N LEU A 304 7.78 11.27 -8.91
CA LEU A 304 7.15 9.94 -8.74
C LEU A 304 6.88 9.62 -7.26
N LEU A 305 7.86 9.83 -6.39
CA LEU A 305 7.78 9.51 -4.95
C LEU A 305 6.83 10.43 -4.18
N SER A 306 6.59 11.64 -4.69
CA SER A 306 5.71 12.62 -4.06
C SER A 306 4.30 12.66 -4.65
N ALA A 307 3.98 11.84 -5.65
CA ALA A 307 2.66 11.78 -6.27
C ALA A 307 1.55 11.40 -5.27
N GLY A 308 0.35 11.99 -5.41
CA GLY A 308 -0.83 11.71 -4.58
C GLY A 308 -1.32 12.91 -3.77
N SER A 309 -2.03 12.65 -2.66
CA SER A 309 -2.63 13.68 -1.79
C SER A 309 -1.62 14.71 -1.25
N THR A 310 -2.08 15.93 -0.98
CA THR A 310 -1.24 17.06 -0.56
C THR A 310 -1.66 17.63 0.81
N PRO A 311 -1.70 16.81 1.89
CA PRO A 311 -2.08 17.29 3.21
C PRO A 311 -1.04 18.28 3.76
N LEU A 312 -1.48 19.18 4.65
CA LEU A 312 -0.55 20.05 5.37
C LEU A 312 0.28 19.21 6.36
N LEU A 313 1.60 19.12 6.16
CA LEU A 313 2.50 18.39 7.05
C LEU A 313 3.48 19.31 7.75
N ARG A 314 3.71 19.03 9.04
CA ARG A 314 4.66 19.73 9.93
C ARG A 314 5.07 18.78 11.04
N GLU A 315 6.00 19.22 11.89
CA GLU A 315 6.47 18.41 13.01
C GLU A 315 5.34 17.79 13.84
N GLY A 316 5.48 16.50 14.15
CA GLY A 316 4.47 15.68 14.83
C GLY A 316 3.48 14.98 13.90
N ALA A 317 3.42 15.32 12.61
CA ALA A 317 2.66 14.55 11.63
C ALA A 317 3.25 13.15 11.46
N THR A 318 2.39 12.16 11.19
CA THR A 318 2.82 10.78 10.92
C THR A 318 2.05 10.15 9.75
N GLY A 319 2.59 9.09 9.18
CA GLY A 319 1.92 8.24 8.20
C GLY A 319 2.43 8.38 6.77
N GLU A 320 1.69 7.84 5.81
CA GLU A 320 2.17 7.63 4.43
C GLU A 320 2.56 8.92 3.70
N ALA A 321 1.84 10.02 3.95
CA ALA A 321 2.21 11.31 3.37
C ALA A 321 3.59 11.79 3.85
N VAL A 322 3.98 11.46 5.09
CA VAL A 322 5.33 11.76 5.61
C VAL A 322 6.37 10.87 4.94
N TYR A 323 6.10 9.58 4.75
CA TYR A 323 6.98 8.68 3.98
C TYR A 323 7.24 9.20 2.56
N ARG A 324 6.19 9.70 1.87
CA ARG A 324 6.36 10.33 0.55
C ARG A 324 7.29 11.53 0.58
N VAL A 325 7.12 12.43 1.55
CA VAL A 325 8.02 13.59 1.72
C VAL A 325 9.45 13.13 2.00
N GLN A 326 9.65 12.19 2.93
CA GLN A 326 10.98 11.71 3.30
C GLN A 326 11.71 11.10 2.10
N ARG A 327 11.02 10.26 1.30
CA ARG A 327 11.56 9.68 0.06
C ARG A 327 11.88 10.74 -0.98
N ALA A 328 10.95 11.65 -1.25
CA ALA A 328 11.12 12.70 -2.26
C ALA A 328 12.23 13.70 -1.87
N VAL A 329 12.33 14.09 -0.61
CA VAL A 329 13.43 14.94 -0.11
C VAL A 329 14.77 14.23 -0.22
N ASN A 330 14.86 12.94 0.14
CA ASN A 330 16.09 12.16 -0.06
C ASN A 330 16.48 12.08 -1.54
N ALA A 331 15.52 11.92 -2.45
CA ALA A 331 15.76 11.92 -3.89
C ALA A 331 16.25 13.29 -4.41
N ALA A 332 15.59 14.37 -4.01
CA ALA A 332 15.90 15.73 -4.47
C ALA A 332 17.23 16.28 -3.95
N THR A 333 17.55 16.00 -2.68
CA THR A 333 18.66 16.66 -1.97
C THR A 333 19.84 15.73 -1.69
N GLY A 334 19.67 14.42 -1.87
CA GLY A 334 20.66 13.43 -1.42
C GLY A 334 20.71 13.29 0.12
N ALA A 335 19.73 13.84 0.84
CA ALA A 335 19.59 13.62 2.27
C ALA A 335 19.46 12.13 2.61
N ARG A 336 19.75 11.80 3.87
CA ARG A 336 19.67 10.44 4.42
C ARG A 336 18.66 10.39 5.57
N LEU A 337 17.46 10.93 5.32
CA LEU A 337 16.36 10.85 6.27
C LEU A 337 16.00 9.38 6.51
N ALA A 338 15.61 9.05 7.75
CA ALA A 338 15.02 7.76 8.07
C ALA A 338 13.61 7.68 7.45
N MET A 339 13.27 6.53 6.86
CA MET A 339 11.91 6.23 6.40
C MET A 339 11.11 5.68 7.57
N ASP A 340 10.79 6.55 8.52
CA ASP A 340 10.04 6.22 9.74
C ASP A 340 8.59 6.77 9.69
N GLY A 341 8.26 7.57 8.68
CA GLY A 341 6.95 8.20 8.55
C GLY A 341 6.62 9.14 9.68
N ILE A 342 7.62 9.61 10.43
CA ILE A 342 7.50 10.58 11.50
C ILE A 342 8.09 11.88 11.02
N PHE A 343 7.28 12.93 11.01
CA PHE A 343 7.76 14.27 10.68
C PHE A 343 8.44 14.82 11.92
N GLY A 344 9.71 14.45 12.11
CA GLY A 344 10.55 14.94 13.21
C GLY A 344 11.45 16.11 12.80
N PRO A 345 12.32 16.58 13.71
CA PRO A 345 13.24 17.69 13.44
C PRO A 345 14.15 17.46 12.23
N ASN A 346 14.58 16.21 11.99
CA ASN A 346 15.40 15.87 10.83
C ASN A 346 14.61 16.01 9.51
N THR A 347 13.34 15.57 9.49
CA THR A 347 12.47 15.76 8.33
C THR A 347 12.17 17.25 8.11
N ALA A 348 11.93 18.02 9.17
CA ALA A 348 11.74 19.46 9.07
C ALA A 348 12.98 20.17 8.51
N ALA A 349 14.18 19.78 8.94
CA ALA A 349 15.44 20.30 8.38
C ALA A 349 15.59 19.95 6.89
N GLY A 350 15.36 18.69 6.50
CA GLY A 350 15.43 18.29 5.10
C GLY A 350 14.39 19.00 4.21
N VAL A 351 13.18 19.27 4.74
CA VAL A 351 12.18 20.08 4.04
C VAL A 351 12.64 21.52 3.88
N ARG A 352 13.29 22.13 4.88
CA ARG A 352 13.87 23.48 4.76
C ARG A 352 14.98 23.52 3.71
N ASP A 353 15.84 22.51 3.68
CA ASP A 353 16.91 22.40 2.69
C ASP A 353 16.34 22.31 1.27
N TYR A 354 15.32 21.46 1.09
CA TYR A 354 14.60 21.35 -0.18
C TYR A 354 13.91 22.68 -0.55
N GLN A 355 13.16 23.29 0.37
CA GLN A 355 12.53 24.59 0.13
C GLN A 355 13.54 25.66 -0.28
N SER A 356 14.71 25.70 0.37
CA SER A 356 15.78 26.63 0.00
C SER A 356 16.34 26.34 -1.39
N ALA A 357 16.54 25.07 -1.74
CA ALA A 357 17.04 24.67 -3.06
C ALA A 357 16.04 24.99 -4.19
N SER A 358 14.74 24.82 -3.93
CA SER A 358 13.66 25.10 -4.88
C SER A 358 13.16 26.55 -4.85
N GLY A 359 13.82 27.46 -4.10
CA GLY A 359 13.48 28.88 -4.06
C GLY A 359 12.13 29.21 -3.39
N LEU A 360 11.67 28.36 -2.48
CA LEU A 360 10.42 28.51 -1.73
C LEU A 360 10.61 29.26 -0.42
N GLY A 361 9.50 29.65 0.23
CA GLY A 361 9.53 30.10 1.62
C GLY A 361 10.00 28.98 2.56
N VAL A 362 11.06 29.23 3.32
CA VAL A 362 11.75 28.23 4.16
C VAL A 362 11.11 28.14 5.55
N ASP A 363 9.90 27.61 5.64
CA ASP A 363 9.14 27.46 6.88
C ASP A 363 9.22 26.05 7.50
N GLY A 364 9.74 25.06 6.77
CA GLY A 364 9.83 23.66 7.19
C GLY A 364 8.48 22.94 7.22
N ILE A 365 7.46 23.51 6.58
CA ILE A 365 6.10 22.98 6.49
C ILE A 365 5.84 22.55 5.04
N VAL A 366 5.32 21.34 4.85
CA VAL A 366 4.92 20.87 3.52
C VAL A 366 3.48 21.30 3.28
N GLY A 367 3.32 22.53 2.78
CA GLY A 367 2.07 23.10 2.30
C GLY A 367 1.89 22.95 0.79
N PRO A 368 0.84 23.58 0.21
CA PRO A 368 0.52 23.46 -1.22
C PRO A 368 1.71 23.78 -2.16
N ASN A 369 2.48 24.82 -1.87
CA ASN A 369 3.62 25.22 -2.71
C ASN A 369 4.77 24.19 -2.66
N THR A 370 5.06 23.63 -1.48
CA THR A 370 6.08 22.60 -1.34
C THR A 370 5.65 21.29 -2.00
N TRP A 371 4.38 20.91 -1.86
CA TRP A 371 3.84 19.76 -2.59
C TRP A 371 3.90 19.94 -4.10
N GLN A 372 3.53 21.12 -4.60
CA GLN A 372 3.60 21.42 -6.03
C GLN A 372 5.03 21.27 -6.54
N ALA A 373 6.01 21.85 -5.86
CA ALA A 373 7.42 21.73 -6.25
C ALA A 373 7.90 20.28 -6.26
N LEU A 374 7.58 19.50 -5.20
CA LEU A 374 7.94 18.09 -5.14
C LEU A 374 7.32 17.30 -6.29
N GLN A 375 6.04 17.53 -6.59
CA GLN A 375 5.31 16.80 -7.63
C GLN A 375 5.68 17.22 -9.06
N SER A 376 6.23 18.42 -9.26
CA SER A 376 6.89 18.81 -10.51
C SER A 376 8.38 18.43 -10.55
N GLY A 377 8.91 17.88 -9.45
CA GLY A 377 10.32 17.51 -9.34
C GLY A 377 11.28 18.69 -9.38
N THR A 378 10.90 19.89 -8.92
CA THR A 378 11.67 21.14 -9.10
C THR A 378 12.37 21.66 -7.85
#